data_AF-A0A3G6YL45-F1
#
_entry.id   AF-A0A3G6YL45-F1
#
_cell.length_a   1.000
_cell.length_b   1.000
_cell.length_c   1.000
_cell.angle_alpha   90.00
_cell.angle_beta   90.00
_cell.angle_gamma   90.00
#
_symmetry.space_group_name_H-M   'P 1'
#
loop_
_entity.id
_entity.type
_entity.pdbx_description
1 polymer ?
#
loop_
_entity_poly.entity_id
_entity_poly.type
_entity_poly.pdbx_seq_one_letter_code
_entity_poly.pdbx_strand_id
1 'polypeptide(L)'
;MIFELINLSDKCTFEAPNLKIAALVTCVLGNGQYSAKGIQHDSDVPFFLFGGHDEWFVSKFGTNFEETLKQVRDENKQDLVNSFNSVLLGSYIDRTAFFKAYNLIQDPTEKNKWRKQWLEERRSSFNNICERAWNYAEQVSLYKPAQEGAA
;
A
#
# COMPACT_ATOMS: atom_id res chain seq x y z
N MET A 1 3.12 -11.10 -2.69
CA MET A 1 3.01 -11.37 -1.24
C MET A 1 1.82 -10.58 -0.70
N ILE A 2 1.10 -11.09 0.31
CA ILE A 2 -0.13 -10.43 0.82
C ILE A 2 0.10 -10.03 2.27
N PHE A 3 -0.27 -8.80 2.61
CA PHE A 3 -0.08 -8.22 3.93
C PHE A 3 -1.41 -7.75 4.52
N GLU A 4 -1.55 -7.87 5.84
CA GLU A 4 -2.61 -7.22 6.63
C GLU A 4 -2.04 -5.97 7.30
N LEU A 5 -2.66 -4.81 7.09
CA LEU A 5 -2.31 -3.57 7.79
C LEU A 5 -2.86 -3.62 9.21
N ILE A 6 -1.98 -3.53 10.20
CA ILE A 6 -2.38 -3.42 11.60
C ILE A 6 -2.47 -1.94 11.94
N ASN A 7 -3.69 -1.50 12.25
CA ASN A 7 -4.05 -0.12 12.49
C ASN A 7 -5.27 -0.04 13.45
N LEU A 8 -5.60 1.16 13.95
CA LEU A 8 -6.72 1.39 14.88
C LEU A 8 -8.07 1.65 14.19
N SER A 9 -8.12 1.65 12.87
CA SER A 9 -9.31 1.90 12.04
C SER A 9 -9.80 0.58 11.43
N ASP A 10 -10.39 0.63 10.23
CA ASP A 10 -10.83 -0.58 9.56
C ASP A 10 -9.64 -1.45 9.14
N LYS A 11 -9.85 -2.77 9.20
CA LYS A 11 -8.88 -3.75 8.70
C LYS A 11 -8.72 -3.59 7.19
N CYS A 12 -7.48 -3.59 6.72
CA CYS A 12 -7.16 -3.57 5.30
C CYS A 12 -6.09 -4.60 4.96
N THR A 13 -6.13 -5.11 3.73
CA THR A 13 -5.07 -5.94 3.16
C THR A 13 -4.53 -5.35 1.86
N PHE A 14 -3.31 -5.70 1.49
CA PHE A 14 -2.69 -5.27 0.23
C PHE A 14 -1.67 -6.29 -0.28
N GLU A 15 -1.30 -6.19 -1.56
CA GLU A 15 -0.20 -6.95 -2.16
C GLU A 15 1.05 -6.10 -2.25
N ALA A 16 2.19 -6.75 -2.10
CA ALA A 16 3.47 -6.20 -2.51
C ALA A 16 4.36 -7.33 -3.06
N PRO A 17 5.29 -7.05 -3.98
CA PRO A 17 6.20 -8.07 -4.50
C PRO A 17 7.31 -8.41 -3.50
N ASN A 18 7.61 -7.53 -2.55
CA ASN A 18 8.67 -7.72 -1.54
C ASN A 18 8.41 -6.86 -0.29
N LEU A 19 9.20 -7.10 0.76
CA LEU A 19 9.11 -6.38 2.04
C LEU A 19 9.40 -4.88 1.92
N LYS A 20 10.30 -4.46 1.00
CA LYS A 20 10.64 -3.04 0.80
C LYS A 20 9.41 -2.23 0.36
N ILE A 21 8.70 -2.71 -0.65
CA ILE A 21 7.48 -2.05 -1.13
C ILE A 21 6.36 -2.17 -0.09
N ALA A 22 6.27 -3.28 0.63
CA ALA A 22 5.30 -3.42 1.71
C ALA A 22 5.52 -2.40 2.85
N ALA A 23 6.77 -2.17 3.22
CA ALA A 23 7.14 -1.17 4.21
C ALA A 23 6.78 0.24 3.76
N LEU A 24 7.03 0.58 2.49
CA LEU A 24 6.65 1.89 1.94
C LEU A 24 5.13 2.10 1.97
N VAL A 25 4.34 1.13 1.50
CA VAL A 25 2.86 1.23 1.54
C VAL A 25 2.39 1.41 2.98
N THR A 26 2.93 0.63 3.90
CA THR A 26 2.57 0.68 5.33
C THR A 26 2.89 2.04 5.95
N CYS A 27 4.12 2.55 5.75
CA CYS A 27 4.56 3.79 6.35
C CYS A 27 3.87 5.01 5.74
N VAL A 28 3.64 5.04 4.42
CA VAL A 28 2.91 6.13 3.75
C VAL A 28 1.48 6.20 4.25
N LEU A 29 0.77 5.08 4.34
CA LEU A 29 -0.62 5.07 4.81
C LEU A 29 -0.72 5.33 6.31
N GLY A 30 0.20 4.80 7.10
CA GLY A 30 0.20 4.99 8.55
C GLY A 30 0.81 6.31 9.01
N ASN A 31 1.43 7.08 8.11
CA ASN A 31 2.35 8.15 8.51
C ASN A 31 3.37 7.65 9.56
N GLY A 32 3.94 6.47 9.31
CA GLY A 32 4.82 5.74 10.24
C GLY A 32 4.12 5.05 11.42
N GLN A 33 2.82 5.26 11.67
CA GLN A 33 2.13 4.74 12.86
C GLN A 33 1.51 3.35 12.67
N TYR A 34 1.45 2.84 11.45
CA TYR A 34 0.91 1.51 11.16
C TYR A 34 2.03 0.48 11.10
N SER A 35 1.65 -0.78 11.25
CA SER A 35 2.51 -1.93 10.95
C SER A 35 1.81 -2.83 9.94
N ALA A 36 2.52 -3.84 9.43
CA ALA A 36 1.93 -4.81 8.51
C ALA A 36 2.43 -6.21 8.80
N LYS A 37 1.52 -7.17 8.79
CA LYS A 37 1.82 -8.57 8.99
C LYS A 37 1.72 -9.33 7.67
N GLY A 38 2.71 -10.15 7.39
CA GLY A 38 2.67 -11.09 6.27
C GLY A 38 1.59 -12.16 6.46
N ILE A 39 0.77 -12.38 5.43
CA ILE A 39 -0.21 -13.46 5.40
C ILE A 39 0.45 -14.67 4.73
N GLN A 40 0.58 -15.77 5.48
CA GLN A 40 1.24 -17.02 5.04
C GLN A 40 2.75 -16.89 4.80
N HIS A 41 3.40 -15.86 5.33
CA HIS A 41 4.86 -15.68 5.32
C HIS A 41 5.33 -14.78 6.47
N ASP A 42 6.60 -14.91 6.87
CA ASP A 42 7.16 -14.23 8.05
C ASP A 42 7.78 -12.85 7.75
N SER A 43 7.39 -12.24 6.64
CA SER A 43 7.79 -10.86 6.30
C SER A 43 6.83 -9.86 6.92
N ASP A 44 7.29 -9.19 7.98
CA ASP A 44 6.51 -8.20 8.73
C ASP A 44 7.18 -6.81 8.69
N VAL A 45 6.36 -5.76 8.69
CA VAL A 45 6.75 -4.38 8.92
C VAL A 45 6.37 -4.05 10.37
N PRO A 46 7.31 -3.63 11.24
CA PRO A 46 7.01 -3.41 12.65
C PRO A 46 6.21 -2.12 12.90
N PHE A 47 5.71 -1.96 14.13
CA PHE A 47 5.19 -0.69 14.61
C PHE A 47 6.31 0.26 14.98
N PHE A 48 6.18 1.54 14.62
CA PHE A 48 7.11 2.61 14.98
C PHE A 48 6.48 3.59 15.97
N LEU A 49 5.95 3.06 17.10
CA LEU A 49 5.14 3.83 18.07
C LEU A 49 5.85 5.08 18.64
N PHE A 50 7.18 5.08 18.66
CA PHE A 50 8.02 6.18 19.16
C PHE A 50 8.98 6.73 18.09
N GLY A 51 8.65 6.57 16.80
CA GLY A 51 9.60 6.78 15.71
C GLY A 51 10.47 5.54 15.46
N GLY A 52 11.61 5.70 14.77
CA GLY A 52 12.52 4.60 14.45
C GLY A 52 12.39 4.01 13.04
N HIS A 53 11.46 4.54 12.23
CA HIS A 53 11.24 4.01 10.88
C HIS A 53 12.45 4.24 9.97
N ASP A 54 13.10 5.40 10.01
CA ASP A 54 14.31 5.65 9.21
C ASP A 54 15.44 4.69 9.57
N GLU A 55 15.71 4.48 10.85
CA GLU A 55 16.73 3.54 11.33
C GLU A 55 16.42 2.10 10.90
N TRP A 56 15.15 1.71 10.93
CA TRP A 56 14.72 0.40 10.45
C TRP A 56 14.88 0.27 8.93
N PHE A 57 14.51 1.30 8.16
CA PHE A 57 14.70 1.34 6.71
C PHE A 57 16.20 1.25 6.36
N VAL A 58 17.07 2.00 7.03
CA VAL A 58 18.52 1.93 6.86
C VAL A 58 19.03 0.53 7.17
N SER A 59 18.60 -0.06 8.30
CA SER A 59 18.99 -1.41 8.70
C SER A 59 18.54 -2.49 7.70
N LYS A 60 17.36 -2.35 7.08
CA LYS A 60 16.79 -3.37 6.20
C LYS A 60 17.14 -3.19 4.72
N PHE A 61 17.30 -1.95 4.27
CA PHE A 61 17.36 -1.60 2.85
C PHE A 61 18.56 -0.72 2.49
N GLY A 62 19.31 -0.21 3.48
CA GLY A 62 20.52 0.58 3.28
C GLY A 62 20.29 2.08 3.09
N THR A 63 19.04 2.54 3.06
CA THR A 63 18.65 3.94 2.89
C THR A 63 17.50 4.29 3.83
N ASN A 64 17.30 5.57 4.15
CA ASN A 64 16.19 6.00 4.99
C ASN A 64 14.84 5.91 4.26
N PHE A 65 13.73 6.25 4.93
CA PHE A 65 12.39 6.13 4.33
C PHE A 65 12.24 6.97 3.05
N GLU A 66 12.65 8.25 3.09
CA GLU A 66 12.48 9.18 1.97
C GLU A 66 13.33 8.76 0.75
N GLU A 67 14.58 8.39 0.98
CA GLU A 67 15.49 7.89 -0.04
C GLU A 67 14.97 6.59 -0.65
N THR A 68 14.50 5.65 0.17
CA THR A 68 13.90 4.39 -0.30
C THR A 68 12.67 4.66 -1.16
N LEU A 69 11.81 5.58 -0.72
CA LEU A 69 10.61 5.96 -1.48
C LEU A 69 10.99 6.58 -2.83
N LYS A 70 11.98 7.47 -2.86
CA LYS A 70 12.48 8.07 -4.11
C LYS A 70 13.02 6.99 -5.05
N GLN A 71 13.93 6.14 -4.58
CA GLN A 71 14.50 5.04 -5.35
C GLN A 71 13.41 4.14 -5.94
N VAL A 72 12.45 3.70 -5.14
CA VAL A 72 11.34 2.84 -5.61
C VAL A 72 10.45 3.57 -6.61
N ARG A 73 10.19 4.87 -6.45
CA ARG A 73 9.42 5.65 -7.43
C ARG A 73 10.14 5.81 -8.77
N ASP A 74 11.46 5.85 -8.76
CA ASP A 74 12.27 6.00 -9.97
C ASP A 74 12.49 4.64 -10.68
N GLU A 75 12.74 3.57 -9.91
CA GLU A 75 13.16 2.26 -10.45
C GLU A 75 12.05 1.20 -10.49
N ASN A 76 11.12 1.20 -9.52
CA ASN A 76 10.07 0.18 -9.35
C ASN A 76 8.67 0.80 -9.28
N LYS A 77 8.46 1.88 -10.03
CA LYS A 77 7.24 2.70 -9.96
C LYS A 77 5.96 1.89 -10.10
N GLN A 78 5.91 0.98 -11.08
CA GLN A 78 4.70 0.20 -11.37
C GLN A 78 4.35 -0.75 -10.22
N ASP A 79 5.35 -1.37 -9.59
CA ASP A 79 5.13 -2.25 -8.45
C ASP A 79 4.58 -1.48 -7.24
N LEU A 80 5.07 -0.27 -7.00
CA LEU A 80 4.55 0.61 -5.95
C LEU A 80 3.11 1.02 -6.24
N VAL A 81 2.80 1.45 -7.47
CA VAL A 81 1.44 1.80 -7.92
C VAL A 81 0.49 0.62 -7.77
N ASN A 82 0.90 -0.57 -8.21
CA ASN A 82 0.09 -1.79 -8.11
C ASN A 82 -0.18 -2.14 -6.64
N SER A 83 0.83 -2.00 -5.78
CA SER A 83 0.71 -2.30 -4.35
C SER A 83 -0.28 -1.36 -3.66
N PHE A 84 -0.20 -0.04 -3.91
CA PHE A 84 -1.19 0.91 -3.40
C PHE A 84 -2.60 0.68 -3.97
N ASN A 85 -2.73 0.37 -5.26
CA ASN A 85 -4.02 0.06 -5.88
C ASN A 85 -4.65 -1.23 -5.36
N SER A 86 -3.85 -2.16 -4.84
CA SER A 86 -4.31 -3.43 -4.29
C SER A 86 -4.83 -3.33 -2.84
N VAL A 87 -4.71 -2.15 -2.21
CA VAL A 87 -5.23 -1.92 -0.85
C VAL A 87 -6.75 -2.08 -0.87
N LEU A 88 -7.23 -3.00 -0.04
CA LEU A 88 -8.62 -3.44 0.01
C LEU A 88 -9.09 -3.52 1.45
N LEU A 89 -10.31 -3.05 1.70
CA LEU A 89 -10.98 -3.13 2.98
C LEU A 89 -11.38 -4.58 3.28
N GLY A 90 -11.06 -5.04 4.49
CA GLY A 90 -11.38 -6.37 5.00
C GLY A 90 -10.15 -7.23 5.26
N SER A 91 -10.41 -8.42 5.78
CA SER A 91 -9.44 -9.48 6.08
C SER A 91 -8.96 -10.20 4.82
N TYR A 92 -8.06 -11.18 5.01
CA TYR A 92 -7.67 -12.08 3.93
C TYR A 92 -8.85 -12.83 3.29
N ILE A 93 -9.82 -13.28 4.09
CA ILE A 93 -11.00 -14.01 3.61
C ILE A 93 -11.85 -13.08 2.73
N ASP A 94 -12.07 -11.85 3.19
CA ASP A 94 -12.80 -10.81 2.48
C ASP A 94 -12.14 -10.49 1.13
N ARG A 95 -10.81 -10.37 1.14
CA ARG A 95 -10.00 -10.20 -0.07
C ARG A 95 -10.16 -11.34 -1.06
N THR A 96 -10.10 -12.59 -0.62
CA THR A 96 -10.33 -13.75 -1.49
C THR A 96 -11.75 -13.70 -2.08
N ALA A 97 -12.77 -13.35 -1.30
CA ALA A 97 -14.14 -13.22 -1.78
C ALA A 97 -14.29 -12.08 -2.79
N PHE A 98 -13.71 -10.91 -2.52
CA PHE A 98 -13.69 -9.76 -3.41
C PHE A 98 -13.10 -10.11 -4.78
N PHE A 99 -11.92 -10.74 -4.80
CA PHE A 99 -11.21 -11.03 -6.04
C PHE A 99 -11.85 -12.13 -6.90
N LYS A 100 -12.69 -13.00 -6.31
CA LYS A 100 -13.49 -13.97 -7.10
C LYS A 100 -14.38 -13.28 -8.12
N ALA A 101 -15.07 -12.21 -7.73
CA ALA A 101 -15.92 -11.42 -8.62
C ALA A 101 -15.10 -10.41 -9.43
N TYR A 102 -14.18 -9.68 -8.77
CA TYR A 102 -13.40 -8.62 -9.40
C TYR A 102 -12.62 -9.08 -10.63
N ASN A 103 -12.07 -10.32 -10.60
CA ASN A 103 -11.27 -10.86 -11.69
C ASN A 103 -12.10 -11.25 -12.92
N LEU A 104 -13.42 -11.41 -12.79
CA LEU A 104 -14.33 -11.70 -13.91
C LEU A 104 -14.73 -10.44 -14.66
N ILE A 105 -14.68 -9.27 -14.01
CA ILE A 105 -14.99 -7.98 -14.62
C ILE A 105 -13.88 -7.65 -15.64
N GLN A 106 -14.26 -7.29 -16.87
CA GLN A 106 -13.30 -6.90 -17.91
C GLN A 106 -13.15 -5.38 -18.01
N ASP A 107 -14.27 -4.67 -17.92
CA ASP A 107 -14.29 -3.22 -18.04
C ASP A 107 -13.63 -2.53 -16.83
N PRO A 108 -12.61 -1.68 -17.03
CA PRO A 108 -11.96 -0.95 -15.95
C PRO A 108 -12.89 -0.02 -15.17
N THR A 109 -13.92 0.55 -15.83
CA THR A 109 -14.88 1.44 -15.16
C THR A 109 -15.73 0.66 -14.17
N GLU A 110 -16.25 -0.51 -14.58
CA GLU A 110 -16.99 -1.41 -13.70
C GLU A 110 -16.11 -2.00 -12.58
N LYS A 111 -14.82 -2.26 -12.82
CA LYS A 111 -13.87 -2.63 -11.73
C LYS A 111 -13.76 -1.53 -10.68
N ASN A 112 -13.63 -0.28 -11.13
CA ASN A 112 -13.56 0.86 -10.23
C ASN A 112 -14.87 1.07 -9.46
N LYS A 113 -16.01 0.87 -10.11
CA LYS A 113 -17.32 0.91 -9.46
C LYS A 113 -17.46 -0.19 -8.40
N TRP A 114 -17.07 -1.42 -8.73
CA TRP A 114 -17.10 -2.55 -7.80
C TRP A 114 -16.27 -2.29 -6.55
N ARG A 115 -15.03 -1.82 -6.68
CA ARG A 115 -14.18 -1.54 -5.51
C ARG A 115 -14.71 -0.38 -4.67
N LYS A 116 -15.31 0.64 -5.29
CA LYS A 116 -15.93 1.77 -4.58
C LYS A 116 -17.17 1.33 -3.80
N GLN A 117 -18.02 0.52 -4.43
CA GLN A 117 -19.19 -0.05 -3.76
C GLN A 117 -18.79 -0.94 -2.58
N TRP A 118 -17.79 -1.80 -2.76
CA TRP A 118 -17.26 -2.64 -1.68
C TRP A 118 -16.84 -1.83 -0.46
N LEU A 119 -16.12 -0.72 -0.69
CA LEU A 119 -15.68 0.20 0.35
C LEU A 119 -16.85 0.90 1.03
N GLU A 120 -17.78 1.46 0.27
CA GLU A 120 -18.93 2.21 0.81
C GLU A 120 -19.83 1.34 1.70
N GLU A 121 -20.07 0.09 1.30
CA GLU A 121 -20.93 -0.84 2.06
C GLU A 121 -20.33 -1.33 3.38
N ARG A 122 -19.00 -1.24 3.55
CA ARG A 122 -18.27 -1.94 4.63
C ARG A 122 -17.43 -1.02 5.50
N ARG A 123 -17.02 0.16 5.01
CA ARG A 123 -16.19 1.09 5.77
C ARG A 123 -16.97 1.58 6.98
N SER A 124 -16.36 1.47 8.16
CA SER A 124 -16.95 1.93 9.41
C SER A 124 -16.17 3.07 10.04
N SER A 125 -14.89 3.24 9.68
CA SER A 125 -14.02 4.29 10.21
C SER A 125 -14.04 5.56 9.37
N PHE A 126 -13.90 6.72 10.03
CA PHE A 126 -13.67 8.01 9.37
C PHE A 126 -12.37 8.03 8.54
N ASN A 127 -11.38 7.23 8.92
CA ASN A 127 -10.12 7.14 8.18
C ASN A 127 -10.30 6.25 6.94
N ASN A 128 -10.50 6.86 5.78
CA ASN A 128 -10.62 6.14 4.52
C ASN A 128 -9.24 5.70 3.97
N ILE A 129 -8.69 4.62 4.54
CA ILE A 129 -7.36 4.10 4.19
C ILE A 129 -7.29 3.69 2.71
N CYS A 130 -8.34 3.02 2.19
CA CYS A 130 -8.38 2.55 0.80
C CYS A 130 -8.33 3.70 -0.19
N GLU A 131 -9.18 4.72 -0.03
CA GLU A 131 -9.19 5.86 -0.94
C GLU A 131 -7.88 6.64 -0.89
N ARG A 132 -7.30 6.85 0.31
CA ARG A 132 -5.98 7.45 0.46
C ARG A 132 -4.91 6.68 -0.30
N ALA A 133 -4.92 5.35 -0.22
CA ALA A 133 -3.98 4.51 -0.97
C ALA A 133 -4.14 4.66 -2.48
N TRP A 134 -5.38 4.65 -2.97
CA TRP A 134 -5.67 4.79 -4.39
C TRP A 134 -5.28 6.16 -4.94
N ASN A 135 -5.54 7.23 -4.18
CA ASN A 135 -5.11 8.58 -4.54
C ASN A 135 -3.58 8.67 -4.58
N TYR A 136 -2.89 8.01 -3.65
CA TYR A 136 -1.44 7.93 -3.69
C TYR A 136 -0.93 7.15 -4.91
N ALA A 137 -1.59 6.06 -5.29
CA ALA A 137 -1.26 5.31 -6.50
C ALA A 137 -1.37 6.19 -7.76
N GLU A 138 -2.38 7.04 -7.84
CA GLU A 138 -2.55 8.02 -8.93
C GLU A 138 -1.44 9.07 -8.92
N GLN A 139 -1.10 9.64 -7.75
CA GLN A 139 0.00 10.60 -7.63
C GLN A 139 1.35 9.99 -8.06
N VAL A 140 1.63 8.75 -7.65
CA VAL A 140 2.86 8.04 -8.04
C VAL A 140 2.86 7.72 -9.54
N SER A 141 1.72 7.34 -10.14
CA SER A 141 1.68 7.04 -11.57
C SER A 141 1.98 8.27 -12.43
N LEU A 142 1.48 9.44 -12.00
CA LEU A 142 1.69 10.74 -12.65
C LEU A 142 3.08 11.34 -12.38
N TYR A 143 3.79 10.86 -11.36
CA TYR A 143 5.13 11.34 -11.05
C TYR A 143 6.11 11.11 -12.20
N LYS A 144 6.86 12.18 -12.50
CA LYS A 144 8.02 12.18 -13.39
C LYS A 144 9.24 12.53 -12.54
N PRO A 145 10.33 11.75 -12.61
CA PRO A 145 11.59 12.13 -11.99
C PRO A 145 12.01 13.51 -12.48
N ALA A 146 12.58 14.33 -11.62
CA ALA A 146 13.22 15.56 -12.07
C ALA A 146 14.33 15.17 -13.06
N GLN A 147 14.32 15.75 -14.26
CA GLN A 147 15.41 15.53 -15.21
C GLN A 147 16.68 16.12 -14.60
N GLU A 148 17.70 15.29 -14.40
CA GLU A 148 19.05 15.76 -14.09
C GLU A 148 19.56 16.57 -15.30
N GLY A 149 19.77 17.87 -15.12
CA GLY A 149 20.47 18.72 -16.09
C GLY A 149 19.57 19.55 -17.02
N ALA A 150 19.02 20.65 -16.49
CA ALA A 150 18.75 21.86 -17.28
C ALA A 150 19.31 23.07 -16.52
N ALA A 151 20.64 23.14 -16.44
CA ALA A 151 21.42 24.34 -16.14
C ALA A 151 22.82 24.17 -16.75
#